data_AF-A0A378MXJ9-F1
#
_entry.id   AF-A0A378MXJ9-F1
#
_cell.length_a   1.000
_cell.length_b   1.000
_cell.length_c   1.000
_cell.angle_alpha   90.00
_cell.angle_beta   90.00
_cell.angle_gamma   90.00
#
_symmetry.space_group_name_H-M   'P 1'
#
loop_
_entity.id
_entity.type
_entity.pdbx_description
1 polymer ?
#
loop_
_entity_poly.entity_id
_entity_poly.type
_entity_poly.pdbx_seq_one_letter_code
_entity_poly.pdbx_strand_id
1 'polypeptide(L)'
;MTILALGINHKTASVGLREKVAFVDDKRKLALEQIQTSGLAESVVILSTCNRTELYFHQPNISPREESEENIQWREQCFRWFAQIHQLDESELRECLYFKQNLEAANHLMKVASGLDSLI
;
A
#
# COMPACT_ATOMS: atom_id res chain seq x y z
N MET A 1 10.05 13.15 -6.62
CA MET A 1 9.22 12.77 -5.46
C MET A 1 7.97 12.10 -5.95
N THR A 2 7.62 10.99 -5.32
CA THR A 2 6.42 10.20 -5.63
C THR A 2 5.74 9.78 -4.34
N ILE A 3 4.41 9.83 -4.36
CA ILE A 3 3.56 9.23 -3.33
C ILE A 3 2.83 8.05 -3.97
N LEU A 4 2.87 6.90 -3.32
CA LEU A 4 2.19 5.68 -3.78
C LEU A 4 1.22 5.21 -2.72
N ALA A 5 -0.05 5.07 -3.08
CA ALA A 5 -1.02 4.30 -2.31
C ALA A 5 -1.10 2.89 -2.88
N LEU A 6 -0.78 1.89 -2.04
CA LEU A 6 -0.96 0.47 -2.30
C LEU A 6 -2.05 -0.02 -1.35
N GLY A 7 -3.13 -0.59 -1.87
CA GLY A 7 -4.25 -0.96 -1.01
C GLY A 7 -5.07 -2.14 -1.45
N ILE A 8 -5.67 -2.79 -0.46
CA ILE A 8 -6.70 -3.82 -0.59
C ILE A 8 -7.93 -3.33 0.17
N ASN A 9 -9.11 -3.45 -0.44
CA ASN A 9 -10.37 -3.08 0.19
C ASN A 9 -11.45 -4.15 -0.03
N HIS A 10 -12.60 -3.97 0.62
CA HIS A 10 -13.75 -4.88 0.53
C HIS A 10 -14.34 -5.01 -0.89
N LYS A 11 -14.06 -4.07 -1.81
CA LYS A 11 -14.55 -4.12 -3.19
C LYS A 11 -13.73 -5.10 -4.02
N THR A 12 -12.45 -5.26 -3.70
CA THR A 12 -11.50 -6.06 -4.49
C THR A 12 -11.09 -7.37 -3.83
N ALA A 13 -11.35 -7.56 -2.52
CA ALA A 13 -10.93 -8.74 -1.78
C ALA A 13 -11.98 -9.32 -0.83
N SER A 14 -12.00 -10.65 -0.74
CA SER A 14 -12.79 -11.40 0.24
C SER A 14 -12.41 -11.02 1.68
N VAL A 15 -13.30 -11.29 2.64
CA VAL A 15 -13.02 -11.07 4.08
C VAL A 15 -11.77 -11.84 4.50
N GLY A 16 -11.64 -13.11 4.11
CA GLY A 16 -10.50 -13.95 4.49
C GLY A 16 -9.17 -13.42 3.96
N LEU A 17 -9.12 -12.87 2.74
CA LEU A 17 -7.90 -12.23 2.23
C LEU A 17 -7.59 -10.95 3.01
N ARG A 18 -8.60 -10.14 3.33
CA ARG A 18 -8.42 -8.90 4.13
C ARG A 18 -7.89 -9.17 5.53
N GLU A 19 -8.33 -10.24 6.17
CA GLU A 19 -7.81 -10.66 7.49
C GLU A 19 -6.33 -11.05 7.41
N LYS A 20 -5.91 -11.76 6.36
CA LYS A 20 -4.48 -12.11 6.14
C LYS A 20 -3.60 -10.88 5.92
N VAL A 21 -4.16 -9.82 5.31
CA VAL A 21 -3.43 -8.58 5.03
C VAL A 21 -3.58 -7.51 6.12
N ALA A 22 -4.15 -7.82 7.28
CA ALA A 22 -4.25 -6.87 8.38
C ALA A 22 -2.89 -6.61 9.06
N PHE A 23 -2.64 -5.37 9.47
CA PHE A 23 -1.48 -4.99 10.29
C PHE A 23 -1.89 -4.82 11.75
N VAL A 24 -1.71 -5.88 12.53
CA VAL A 24 -1.71 -5.84 14.00
C VAL A 24 -0.45 -5.16 14.53
N ASP A 25 -0.43 -4.75 15.81
CA ASP A 25 0.60 -3.84 16.34
C ASP A 25 2.04 -4.33 16.17
N ASP A 26 2.33 -5.61 16.45
CA ASP A 26 3.69 -6.14 16.29
C ASP A 26 4.11 -6.21 14.81
N LYS A 27 3.18 -6.60 13.93
CA LYS A 27 3.41 -6.63 12.49
C LYS A 27 3.61 -5.23 11.92
N ARG A 28 2.92 -4.22 12.47
CA ARG A 28 3.07 -2.82 12.08
C ARG A 28 4.46 -2.30 12.42
N LYS A 29 4.98 -2.60 13.62
CA LYS A 29 6.35 -2.23 14.01
C LYS A 29 7.39 -2.87 13.11
N LEU A 30 7.26 -4.18 12.86
CA LEU A 30 8.12 -4.91 11.94
C LEU A 30 8.08 -4.31 10.52
N ALA A 31 6.89 -3.95 10.04
CA ALA A 31 6.72 -3.36 8.72
C ALA A 31 7.46 -2.02 8.59
N LEU A 32 7.30 -1.14 9.58
CA LEU A 32 7.97 0.16 9.60
C LEU A 32 9.50 -0.01 9.64
N GLU A 33 10.01 -0.94 10.46
CA GLU A 33 11.43 -1.25 10.54
C GLU A 33 11.98 -1.79 9.21
N GLN A 34 11.30 -2.75 8.58
CA GLN A 34 11.71 -3.32 7.29
C GLN A 34 11.73 -2.27 6.18
N ILE A 35 10.72 -1.40 6.10
CA ILE A 35 10.66 -0.33 5.08
C ILE A 35 11.82 0.64 5.27
N GLN A 36 12.09 1.04 6.51
CA GLN A 36 13.18 1.98 6.81
C GLN A 36 14.55 1.37 6.53
N THR A 37 14.80 0.13 6.98
CA THR A 37 16.10 -0.54 6.84
C THR A 37 16.42 -0.94 5.40
N SER A 38 15.41 -1.31 4.60
CA SER A 38 15.58 -1.61 3.18
C SER A 38 15.68 -0.35 2.30
N GLY A 39 15.36 0.83 2.84
CA GLY A 39 15.27 2.06 2.07
C GLY A 39 14.11 2.07 1.07
N LEU A 40 13.12 1.19 1.23
CA LEU A 40 11.98 1.07 0.30
C LEU A 40 11.20 2.37 0.19
N ALA A 41 11.03 3.11 1.29
CA ALA A 41 10.44 4.43 1.30
C ALA A 41 11.12 5.31 2.37
N GLU A 42 11.16 6.62 2.13
CA GLU A 42 11.62 7.57 3.15
C GLU A 42 10.62 7.64 4.31
N SER A 43 9.33 7.61 3.99
CA SER A 43 8.27 7.52 4.99
C SER A 43 7.09 6.70 4.47
N VAL A 44 6.35 6.11 5.41
CA VAL A 44 5.17 5.30 5.12
C VAL A 44 4.10 5.54 6.18
N VAL A 45 2.85 5.55 5.74
CA VAL A 45 1.68 5.49 6.62
C VAL A 45 0.93 4.20 6.36
N ILE A 46 0.65 3.44 7.42
CA ILE A 46 -0.12 2.19 7.36
C ILE A 46 -1.52 2.45 7.90
N LEU A 47 -2.54 2.32 7.05
CA LEU A 47 -3.95 2.38 7.40
C LEU A 47 -4.55 0.97 7.33
N SER A 48 -4.69 0.31 8.47
CA SER A 48 -5.31 -1.02 8.55
C SER A 48 -6.54 -0.95 9.43
N THR A 49 -7.69 -1.27 8.84
CA THR A 49 -9.02 -1.26 9.47
C THR A 49 -9.73 -2.58 9.12
N CYS A 50 -10.94 -2.79 9.62
CA CYS A 50 -11.74 -3.95 9.23
C CYS A 50 -12.08 -3.98 7.73
N ASN A 51 -12.15 -2.83 7.05
CA ASN A 51 -12.65 -2.72 5.66
C ASN A 51 -11.55 -2.54 4.61
N ARG A 52 -10.34 -2.20 5.02
CA ARG A 52 -9.20 -1.93 4.13
C ARG A 52 -7.86 -2.08 4.85
N THR A 53 -6.86 -2.49 4.09
CA THR A 53 -5.44 -2.29 4.40
C THR A 53 -4.83 -1.47 3.28
N GLU A 54 -4.27 -0.31 3.62
CA GLU A 54 -3.64 0.61 2.69
C GLU A 54 -2.30 1.07 3.25
N LEU A 55 -1.31 1.21 2.37
CA LEU A 55 -0.01 1.79 2.67
C LEU A 55 0.22 2.97 1.75
N TYR A 56 0.61 4.10 2.35
CA TYR A 56 0.96 5.32 1.64
C TYR A 56 2.47 5.53 1.77
N PHE A 57 3.21 5.22 0.72
CA PHE A 57 4.65 5.37 0.66
C PHE A 57 5.02 6.74 0.08
N HIS A 58 6.08 7.34 0.61
CA HIS A 58 6.70 8.53 0.06
C HIS A 58 8.17 8.25 -0.26
N GLN A 59 8.59 8.59 -1.48
CA GLN A 59 9.97 8.47 -1.92
C GLN A 59 10.42 9.72 -2.69
N PRO A 60 11.34 10.55 -2.16
CA PRO A 60 11.73 11.82 -2.77
C PRO A 60 12.49 11.63 -4.09
N ASN A 61 13.25 10.54 -4.20
CA ASN A 61 14.19 10.30 -5.31
C ASN A 61 13.57 9.56 -6.50
N ILE A 62 12.30 9.14 -6.41
CA ILE A 62 11.58 8.52 -7.54
C ILE A 62 10.83 9.61 -8.30
N SER A 63 10.88 9.54 -9.63
CA SER A 63 10.14 10.43 -10.53
C SER A 63 8.62 10.25 -10.36
N PRO A 64 7.85 11.35 -10.37
CA PRO A 64 6.39 11.30 -10.34
C PRO A 64 5.79 10.75 -11.64
N ARG A 65 6.57 10.57 -12.71
CA ARG A 65 6.09 9.99 -13.98
C ARG A 65 5.93 8.48 -13.82
N GLU A 66 4.69 8.02 -13.90
CA GLU A 66 4.35 6.60 -13.68
C GLU A 66 4.95 5.68 -14.75
N GLU A 67 5.17 6.19 -15.95
CA GLU A 67 5.81 5.46 -17.06
C GLU A 67 7.34 5.41 -16.97
N SER A 68 7.95 6.08 -15.99
CA SER A 68 9.40 6.00 -15.82
C SER A 68 9.81 4.64 -15.24
N GLU A 69 10.91 4.10 -15.76
CA GLU A 69 11.41 2.77 -15.37
C GLU A 69 11.64 2.65 -13.86
N GLU A 70 12.24 3.67 -13.24
CA GLU A 70 12.48 3.71 -11.79
C GLU A 70 11.18 3.66 -10.97
N ASN A 71 10.12 4.32 -11.44
CA ASN A 71 8.82 4.34 -10.77
C ASN A 71 8.13 2.97 -10.86
N ILE A 72 8.15 2.36 -12.05
CA ILE A 72 7.60 1.02 -12.29
C ILE A 72 8.32 0.01 -11.39
N GLN A 73 9.66 0.04 -11.38
CA GLN A 73 10.47 -0.86 -10.55
C GLN A 73 10.20 -0.66 -9.06
N TRP A 74 10.12 0.58 -8.60
CA TRP A 74 9.83 0.89 -7.19
C TRP A 74 8.42 0.42 -6.76
N ARG A 75 7.41 0.60 -7.61
CA ARG A 75 6.06 0.09 -7.37
C ARG A 75 6.04 -1.44 -7.25
N GLU A 76 6.78 -2.12 -8.13
CA GLU A 76 6.94 -3.57 -8.08
C GLU A 76 7.67 -4.05 -6.82
N GLN A 77 8.68 -3.32 -6.35
CA GLN A 77 9.35 -3.60 -5.07
C GLN A 77 8.37 -3.45 -3.89
N CYS A 78 7.56 -2.39 -3.87
CA CYS A 78 6.54 -2.19 -2.84
C CYS A 78 5.51 -3.33 -2.82
N PHE A 79 5.08 -3.77 -4.01
CA PHE A 79 4.18 -4.92 -4.18
C PHE A 79 4.78 -6.22 -3.62
N ARG A 80 6.00 -6.56 -4.05
CA ARG A 80 6.67 -7.79 -3.61
C ARG A 80 6.92 -7.79 -2.10
N TRP A 81 7.37 -6.67 -1.55
CA TRP A 81 7.54 -6.53 -0.11
C TRP A 81 6.22 -6.76 0.63
N PHE A 82 5.11 -6.19 0.13
CA PHE A 82 3.79 -6.37 0.73
C PHE A 82 3.32 -7.84 0.67
N ALA A 83 3.57 -8.55 -0.44
CA ALA A 83 3.30 -9.99 -0.52
C ALA A 83 4.17 -10.78 0.49
N GLN A 84 5.46 -10.46 0.59
CA GLN A 84 6.42 -11.14 1.46
C GLN A 84 6.10 -10.98 2.94
N ILE A 85 5.81 -9.76 3.41
CA ILE A 85 5.48 -9.52 4.82
C ILE A 85 4.17 -10.20 5.23
N HIS A 86 3.26 -10.43 4.27
CA HIS A 86 2.02 -11.19 4.49
C HIS A 86 2.13 -12.67 4.18
N GLN A 87 3.25 -13.14 3.65
CA GLN A 87 3.47 -14.53 3.21
C GLN A 87 2.34 -15.01 2.28
N LEU A 88 1.95 -14.15 1.34
CA LEU A 88 0.91 -14.41 0.36
C LEU A 88 1.50 -14.63 -1.02
N ASP A 89 0.78 -15.39 -1.84
CA ASP A 89 1.11 -15.58 -3.23
C ASP A 89 0.94 -14.26 -4.02
N GLU A 90 1.92 -13.92 -4.85
CA GLU A 90 1.91 -12.69 -5.62
C GLU A 90 0.76 -12.66 -6.64
N SER A 91 0.40 -13.80 -7.24
CA SER A 91 -0.65 -13.84 -8.26
C SER A 91 -2.04 -13.57 -7.66
N GLU A 92 -2.35 -14.18 -6.51
CA GLU A 92 -3.61 -13.92 -5.77
C GLU A 92 -3.70 -12.44 -5.36
N LEU A 93 -2.60 -11.88 -4.88
CA LEU A 93 -2.56 -10.51 -4.37
C LEU A 93 -2.70 -9.47 -5.48
N ARG A 94 -2.14 -9.74 -6.66
CA ARG A 94 -2.13 -8.81 -7.79
C ARG A 94 -3.52 -8.56 -8.37
N GLU A 95 -4.42 -9.53 -8.30
CA GLU A 95 -5.81 -9.37 -8.76
C GLU A 95 -6.66 -8.50 -7.80
N CYS A 96 -6.28 -8.45 -6.52
CA CYS A 96 -7.04 -7.76 -5.48
C CYS A 96 -6.45 -6.39 -5.08
N LEU A 97 -5.18 -6.14 -5.41
CA LEU A 97 -4.52 -4.88 -5.11
C LEU A 97 -4.90 -3.79 -6.10
N TYR A 98 -4.94 -2.56 -5.59
CA TYR A 98 -4.92 -1.38 -6.43
C TYR A 98 -3.74 -0.48 -6.06
N PHE A 99 -3.32 0.29 -7.06
CA PHE A 99 -2.28 1.29 -6.94
C PHE A 99 -2.84 2.65 -7.35
N LYS A 100 -2.45 3.70 -6.64
CA LYS A 100 -2.69 5.10 -7.02
C LYS A 100 -1.44 5.89 -6.76
N GLN A 101 -1.10 6.86 -7.61
CA GLN A 101 0.09 7.68 -7.41
C GLN A 101 -0.24 9.16 -7.33
N ASN A 102 0.62 9.91 -6.65
CA ASN A 102 0.65 11.36 -6.61
C ASN A 102 -0.72 11.96 -6.26
N LEU A 103 -1.31 12.74 -7.18
CA LEU A 103 -2.61 13.39 -6.98
C LEU A 103 -3.73 12.37 -6.77
N GLU A 104 -3.70 11.22 -7.44
CA GLU A 104 -4.71 10.17 -7.23
C GLU A 104 -4.60 9.54 -5.85
N ALA A 105 -3.38 9.33 -5.35
CA ALA A 105 -3.14 8.83 -4.00
C ALA A 105 -3.66 9.82 -2.95
N ALA A 106 -3.38 11.12 -3.12
CA ALA A 106 -3.87 12.17 -2.24
C ALA A 106 -5.40 12.29 -2.27
N ASN A 107 -6.00 12.30 -3.46
CA ASN A 107 -7.46 12.34 -3.62
C ASN A 107 -8.14 11.12 -3.00
N HIS A 108 -7.53 9.94 -3.13
CA HIS A 108 -8.02 8.72 -2.50
C HIS A 108 -7.98 8.85 -0.97
N LEU A 109 -6.84 9.23 -0.40
CA LEU A 109 -6.72 9.43 1.04
C LEU A 109 -7.75 10.44 1.58
N MET A 110 -7.99 11.54 0.87
CA MET A 110 -9.00 12.53 1.25
C MET A 110 -10.42 11.95 1.22
N LYS A 111 -10.77 11.13 0.23
CA LYS A 111 -12.07 10.42 0.17
C LYS A 111 -12.23 9.41 1.30
N VAL A 112 -11.15 8.71 1.65
CA VAL A 112 -11.14 7.76 2.77
C VAL A 112 -11.30 8.50 4.10
N ALA A 113 -10.53 9.56 4.33
CA ALA A 113 -10.56 10.35 5.56
C ALA A 113 -11.90 11.08 5.77
N SER A 114 -12.55 11.52 4.69
CA SER A 114 -13.87 12.17 4.73
C SER A 114 -15.05 11.19 4.76
N GLY A 115 -14.81 9.87 4.77
CA GLY A 115 -15.86 8.85 4.78
C GLY A 115 -16.53 8.61 3.43
N LEU A 116 -16.22 9.37 2.38
CA LEU A 116 -16.83 9.25 1.05
C LEU A 116 -16.55 7.91 0.35
N ASP A 117 -15.52 7.18 0.77
CA ASP A 117 -15.23 5.81 0.33
C ASP A 117 -15.35 4.78 1.47
N SER A 118 -15.92 5.16 2.62
CA SER A 118 -16.14 4.23 3.74
C SER A 118 -17.50 3.51 3.61
N LEU A 119 -17.62 2.36 4.27
CA LEU A 119 -18.87 1.62 4.44
C LEU A 119 -19.69 2.14 5.65
N ILE A 120 -19.52 3.42 5.98
CA ILE A 120 -20.26 4.12 7.06
C ILE A 120 -20.84 5.39 6.47
#